data_AF-A0A2S2Q302-F1
#
_entry.id   AF-A0A2S2Q302-F1
#
_cell.length_a   1.000
_cell.length_b   1.000
_cell.length_c   1.000
_cell.angle_alpha   90.00
_cell.angle_beta   90.00
_cell.angle_gamma   90.00
#
_symmetry.space_group_name_H-M   'P 1'
#
loop_
_entity.id
_entity.type
_entity.pdbx_description
1 polymer ?
#
loop_
_entity_poly.entity_id
_entity_poly.type
_entity_poly.pdbx_seq_one_letter_code
_entity_poly.pdbx_strand_id
1 'polypeptide(L)'
;RCSMTPPGMTCAHTLPPPDTNFFMSPGKHHHHHHHHHHHHHHRNNGNSSSRCSMMKGLSYERAPLRVLLEAAVAAYVNTTHSRLTHISPRHYADFIEFLGKARDTFLLAHDGHAQFAQLLDNMKLAYKGKKKLMFLVKERFG
;
A
#
# COMPACT_ATOMS: atom_id res chain seq x y z
N ARG A 1 42.80 17.50 -20.24
CA ARG A 1 43.57 17.30 -19.00
C ARG A 1 42.77 16.31 -18.15
N CYS A 2 43.14 15.04 -18.24
CA CYS A 2 42.57 13.97 -17.45
C CYS A 2 42.87 14.20 -15.97
N SER A 3 41.91 13.88 -15.10
CA SER A 3 42.16 13.67 -13.68
C SER A 3 41.37 12.44 -13.23
N MET A 4 41.98 11.28 -13.48
CA MET A 4 41.72 10.03 -12.78
C MET A 4 42.49 10.05 -11.45
N THR A 5 41.92 9.56 -10.34
CA THR A 5 42.54 8.62 -9.35
C THR A 5 41.55 8.25 -8.21
N PRO A 6 41.80 7.18 -7.40
CA PRO A 6 40.88 6.06 -7.14
C PRO A 6 40.38 5.99 -5.67
N PRO A 7 39.76 4.87 -5.23
CA PRO A 7 40.51 4.01 -4.29
C PRO A 7 40.31 2.51 -4.51
N GLY A 8 41.32 1.75 -4.08
CA GLY A 8 41.35 0.30 -4.19
C GLY A 8 40.32 -0.42 -3.33
N MET A 9 39.89 -1.57 -3.83
CA MET A 9 39.39 -2.67 -3.04
C MET A 9 40.02 -3.96 -3.57
N THR A 10 40.75 -4.60 -2.68
CA THR A 10 41.35 -5.92 -2.82
C THR A 10 40.28 -7.01 -2.78
N CYS A 11 40.33 -7.99 -3.67
CA CYS A 11 39.94 -9.36 -3.33
C CYS A 11 40.84 -10.33 -4.11
N ALA A 12 41.70 -11.03 -3.39
CA ALA A 12 42.38 -12.22 -3.88
C ALA A 12 41.56 -13.45 -3.51
N HIS A 13 41.29 -14.36 -4.45
CA HIS A 13 41.27 -15.80 -4.17
C HIS A 13 41.37 -16.64 -5.45
N THR A 14 42.51 -17.33 -5.56
CA THR A 14 42.72 -18.71 -6.06
C THR A 14 42.82 -19.00 -7.57
N LEU A 15 44.01 -19.48 -7.93
CA LEU A 15 44.52 -20.09 -9.18
C LEU A 15 44.64 -21.64 -9.00
N PRO A 16 45.05 -22.49 -9.98
CA PRO A 16 44.89 -22.54 -11.46
C PRO A 16 44.61 -24.01 -12.00
N PRO A 17 45.07 -24.51 -13.20
CA PRO A 17 44.26 -25.20 -14.24
C PRO A 17 44.66 -26.71 -14.44
N PRO A 18 44.25 -27.47 -15.50
CA PRO A 18 44.85 -27.38 -16.86
C PRO A 18 43.92 -27.81 -18.05
N ASP A 19 44.51 -27.76 -19.24
CA ASP A 19 44.23 -28.50 -20.47
C ASP A 19 43.38 -27.88 -21.60
N THR A 20 44.14 -27.46 -22.60
CA THR A 20 43.87 -27.38 -24.02
C THR A 20 43.12 -28.60 -24.56
N ASN A 21 42.00 -28.39 -25.27
CA ASN A 21 41.69 -29.18 -26.47
C ASN A 21 40.73 -28.47 -27.42
N PHE A 22 41.27 -28.29 -28.62
CA PHE A 22 40.69 -27.99 -29.91
C PHE A 22 39.67 -29.09 -30.28
N PHE A 23 38.41 -28.79 -30.66
CA PHE A 23 37.75 -29.43 -31.81
C PHE A 23 36.38 -28.82 -32.15
N MET A 24 36.08 -28.86 -33.45
CA MET A 24 35.01 -28.22 -34.18
C MET A 24 33.95 -29.28 -34.57
N SER A 25 32.64 -28.99 -34.42
CA SER A 25 31.61 -29.21 -35.48
C SER A 25 30.15 -29.23 -35.00
N PRO A 26 29.18 -28.93 -35.89
CA PRO A 26 27.77 -28.68 -35.58
C PRO A 26 26.85 -29.90 -35.82
N GLY A 27 25.76 -30.00 -35.06
CA GLY A 27 24.67 -30.96 -35.29
C GLY A 27 23.37 -30.41 -34.69
N LYS A 28 22.47 -29.79 -35.47
CA LYS A 28 21.42 -30.35 -36.33
C LYS A 28 20.12 -30.76 -35.60
N HIS A 29 19.04 -30.01 -35.92
CA HIS A 29 17.66 -30.46 -36.20
C HIS A 29 16.82 -30.98 -35.00
N HIS A 30 15.49 -30.90 -34.86
CA HIS A 30 14.31 -30.23 -35.44
C HIS A 30 13.11 -30.72 -34.58
N HIS A 31 12.01 -29.93 -34.46
CA HIS A 31 10.61 -30.37 -34.21
C HIS A 31 10.24 -30.87 -32.79
N HIS A 32 9.02 -30.78 -32.23
CA HIS A 32 7.66 -30.55 -32.74
C HIS A 32 6.70 -30.09 -31.62
N HIS A 33 5.52 -29.61 -32.03
CA HIS A 33 4.43 -29.00 -31.25
C HIS A 33 3.45 -30.06 -30.69
N HIS A 34 2.92 -29.92 -29.45
CA HIS A 34 1.60 -30.48 -29.13
C HIS A 34 0.88 -29.79 -27.96
N HIS A 35 -0.45 -29.80 -28.07
CA HIS A 35 -1.45 -28.91 -27.49
C HIS A 35 -2.40 -29.69 -26.53
N HIS A 36 -3.27 -28.96 -25.82
CA HIS A 36 -4.44 -29.41 -25.02
C HIS A 36 -4.20 -30.02 -23.61
N HIS A 37 -5.08 -29.87 -22.59
CA HIS A 37 -6.42 -29.28 -22.49
C HIS A 37 -6.71 -28.80 -21.04
N HIS A 38 -7.63 -27.84 -20.92
CA HIS A 38 -8.26 -27.32 -19.69
C HIS A 38 -8.67 -28.36 -18.62
N HIS A 39 -8.37 -28.07 -17.36
CA HIS A 39 -9.20 -28.48 -16.21
C HIS A 39 -9.83 -27.24 -15.57
N HIS A 40 -11.12 -27.04 -15.84
CA HIS A 40 -12.00 -26.14 -15.10
C HIS A 40 -12.62 -26.96 -13.96
N HIS A 41 -12.25 -26.66 -12.71
CA HIS A 41 -13.02 -27.12 -11.56
C HIS A 41 -13.27 -25.98 -10.59
N HIS A 42 -14.58 -25.71 -10.42
CA HIS A 42 -15.27 -25.41 -9.16
C HIS A 42 -14.51 -24.56 -8.13
N ARG A 43 -15.10 -23.42 -7.75
CA ARG A 43 -16.18 -23.40 -6.75
C ARG A 43 -16.65 -21.96 -6.52
N ASN A 44 -17.91 -21.71 -6.86
CA ASN A 44 -18.69 -20.56 -6.42
C ASN A 44 -18.84 -20.60 -4.89
N ASN A 45 -18.49 -19.53 -4.17
CA ASN A 45 -19.15 -19.14 -2.93
C ASN A 45 -18.69 -17.76 -2.44
N GLY A 46 -19.62 -16.80 -2.35
CA GLY A 46 -19.38 -15.54 -1.64
C GLY A 46 -19.85 -14.29 -2.37
N ASN A 47 -21.15 -14.19 -2.67
CA ASN A 47 -21.79 -12.91 -2.86
C ASN A 47 -21.79 -12.15 -1.53
N SER A 48 -20.70 -11.41 -1.28
CA SER A 48 -20.58 -10.42 -0.22
C SER A 48 -19.92 -9.18 -0.82
N SER A 49 -20.76 -8.24 -1.27
CA SER A 49 -20.41 -6.82 -1.40
C SER A 49 -19.22 -6.48 -2.32
N SER A 50 -19.34 -6.81 -3.61
CA SER A 50 -18.37 -6.47 -4.66
C SER A 50 -18.40 -4.99 -5.09
N ARG A 51 -18.42 -4.04 -4.16
CA ARG A 51 -18.02 -2.64 -4.45
C ARG A 51 -16.52 -2.40 -4.21
N CYS A 52 -15.80 -3.42 -3.74
CA CYS A 52 -14.39 -3.30 -3.31
C CYS A 52 -13.39 -4.04 -4.24
N SER A 53 -13.83 -4.62 -5.36
CA SER A 53 -12.97 -5.45 -6.21
C SER A 53 -11.98 -4.65 -7.07
N MET A 54 -12.19 -3.35 -7.25
CA MET A 54 -11.31 -2.49 -8.06
C MET A 54 -10.03 -2.06 -7.30
N MET A 55 -10.01 -2.18 -5.97
CA MET A 55 -8.89 -1.78 -5.12
C MET A 55 -7.87 -2.91 -4.87
N LYS A 56 -8.15 -4.14 -5.34
CA LYS A 56 -7.27 -5.31 -5.17
C LYS A 56 -6.06 -5.35 -6.12
N GLY A 57 -5.87 -4.30 -6.94
CA GLY A 57 -4.79 -4.23 -7.92
C GLY A 57 -3.48 -3.61 -7.42
N LEU A 58 -3.48 -2.94 -6.25
CA LEU A 58 -2.29 -2.27 -5.72
C LEU A 58 -1.88 -2.91 -4.39
N SER A 59 -0.63 -3.34 -4.31
CA SER A 59 -0.03 -3.74 -3.03
C SER A 59 0.33 -2.47 -2.25
N TYR A 60 -0.65 -1.89 -1.56
CA TYR A 60 -0.44 -0.75 -0.64
C TYR A 60 0.54 -1.09 0.50
N GLU A 61 0.81 -2.38 0.71
CA GLU A 61 1.83 -2.88 1.63
C GLU A 61 3.26 -2.83 1.08
N ARG A 62 3.45 -2.56 -0.21
CA ARG A 62 4.76 -2.54 -0.85
C ARG A 62 5.24 -1.10 -1.10
N ALA A 63 6.53 -0.86 -0.88
CA ALA A 63 7.15 0.40 -1.27
C ALA A 63 7.06 0.58 -2.80
N PRO A 64 6.86 1.82 -3.31
CA PRO A 64 6.79 3.10 -2.59
C PRO A 64 5.40 3.48 -2.08
N LEU A 65 4.35 2.75 -2.50
CA LEU A 65 2.95 3.08 -2.20
C LEU A 65 2.65 3.07 -0.71
N ARG A 66 3.28 2.18 0.05
CA ARG A 66 3.17 2.14 1.50
C ARG A 66 3.55 3.47 2.15
N VAL A 67 4.70 4.05 1.77
CA VAL A 67 5.19 5.31 2.36
C VAL A 67 4.24 6.47 2.04
N LEU A 68 3.70 6.49 0.82
CA LEU A 68 2.72 7.50 0.41
C LEU A 68 1.42 7.37 1.21
N LEU A 69 0.96 6.13 1.45
CA LEU A 69 -0.23 5.87 2.24
C LEU A 69 -0.03 6.25 3.71
N GLU A 70 1.09 5.85 4.32
CA GLU A 70 1.44 6.23 5.69
C GLU A 70 1.52 7.76 5.84
N ALA A 71 2.14 8.44 4.87
CA ALA A 71 2.18 9.90 4.85
C ALA A 71 0.79 10.52 4.70
N ALA A 72 -0.07 9.97 3.86
CA ALA A 72 -1.45 10.44 3.69
C ALA A 72 -2.27 10.25 4.98
N VAL A 73 -2.18 9.09 5.63
CA VAL A 73 -2.82 8.81 6.91
C VAL A 73 -2.36 9.81 7.97
N ALA A 74 -1.04 10.02 8.10
CA ALA A 74 -0.49 11.00 9.03
C ALA A 74 -0.99 12.43 8.73
N ALA A 75 -1.08 12.81 7.46
CA ALA A 75 -1.63 14.10 7.06
C ALA A 75 -3.11 14.26 7.43
N TYR A 76 -3.93 13.22 7.29
CA TYR A 76 -5.33 13.23 7.74
C TYR A 76 -5.44 13.38 9.26
N VAL A 77 -4.61 12.68 10.03
CA VAL A 77 -4.56 12.81 11.50
C VAL A 77 -4.22 14.25 11.89
N ASN A 78 -3.13 14.80 11.35
CA ASN A 78 -2.69 16.17 11.65
C ASN A 78 -3.76 17.20 11.26
N THR A 79 -4.35 17.05 10.07
CA THR A 79 -5.42 17.94 9.60
C THR A 79 -6.66 17.84 10.48
N THR A 80 -7.01 16.65 10.97
CA THR A 80 -8.12 16.44 11.90
C THR A 80 -7.90 17.28 13.17
N HIS A 81 -6.72 17.17 13.78
CA HIS A 81 -6.37 17.95 14.97
C HIS A 81 -6.44 19.46 14.70
N SER A 82 -5.80 19.95 13.64
CA SER A 82 -5.80 21.39 13.30
C SER A 82 -7.18 21.94 12.98
N ARG A 83 -8.05 21.17 12.30
CA ARG A 83 -9.43 21.60 12.02
C ARG A 83 -10.28 21.60 13.28
N LEU A 84 -10.07 20.61 14.17
CA LEU A 84 -10.87 20.43 15.37
C LEU A 84 -10.67 21.60 16.36
N THR A 85 -9.47 22.17 16.48
CA THR A 85 -9.22 23.28 17.43
C THR A 85 -10.16 24.48 17.21
N HIS A 86 -10.44 24.84 15.95
CA HIS A 86 -11.23 26.02 15.58
C HIS A 86 -12.54 25.68 14.85
N ILE A 87 -13.07 24.46 15.00
CA ILE A 87 -14.29 24.08 14.29
C ILE A 87 -15.54 24.78 14.88
N SER A 88 -16.37 25.33 13.99
CA SER A 88 -17.65 25.97 14.31
C SER A 88 -18.83 25.12 13.77
N PRO A 89 -20.06 25.32 14.26
CA PRO A 89 -21.22 24.54 13.81
C PRO A 89 -21.47 24.56 12.31
N ARG A 90 -21.06 25.64 11.63
CA ARG A 90 -21.22 25.79 10.18
C ARG A 90 -20.30 24.84 9.40
N HIS A 91 -19.18 24.44 10.00
CA HIS A 91 -18.17 23.59 9.37
C HIS A 91 -18.36 22.10 9.69
N TYR A 92 -19.42 21.72 10.43
CA TYR A 92 -19.62 20.32 10.82
C TYR A 92 -19.88 19.43 9.61
N ALA A 93 -20.66 19.88 8.63
CA ALA A 93 -20.93 19.09 7.43
C ALA A 93 -19.64 18.78 6.67
N ASP A 94 -18.85 19.82 6.34
CA ASP A 94 -17.57 19.67 5.64
C ASP A 94 -16.58 18.79 6.42
N PHE A 95 -16.57 18.89 7.74
CA PHE A 95 -15.69 18.10 8.58
C PHE A 95 -16.10 16.62 8.63
N ILE A 96 -17.39 16.33 8.65
CA ILE A 96 -17.90 14.94 8.59
C ILE A 96 -17.60 14.32 7.22
N GLU A 97 -17.76 15.08 6.13
CA GLU A 97 -17.36 14.63 4.79
C GLU A 97 -15.85 14.40 4.69
N PHE A 98 -15.05 15.28 5.29
CA PHE A 98 -13.60 15.10 5.39
C PHE A 98 -13.23 13.82 6.16
N LEU A 99 -13.88 13.52 7.29
CA LEU A 99 -13.69 12.26 8.01
C LEU A 99 -14.12 11.05 7.18
N GLY A 100 -15.12 11.20 6.31
CA GLY A 100 -15.52 10.17 5.36
C GLY A 100 -14.39 9.83 4.39
N LYS A 101 -13.77 10.84 3.78
CA LYS A 101 -12.61 10.68 2.88
C LYS A 101 -11.38 10.12 3.60
N ALA A 102 -11.17 10.54 4.85
CA ALA A 102 -10.13 9.97 5.70
C ALA A 102 -10.38 8.48 5.91
N ARG A 103 -11.59 8.06 6.31
CA ARG A 103 -11.94 6.64 6.47
C ARG A 103 -11.60 5.83 5.22
N ASP A 104 -12.00 6.29 4.04
CA ASP A 104 -11.74 5.57 2.79
C ASP A 104 -10.24 5.40 2.52
N THR A 105 -9.41 6.36 2.92
CA THR A 105 -7.95 6.26 2.85
C THR A 105 -7.41 5.27 3.88
N PHE A 106 -7.92 5.30 5.11
CA PHE A 106 -7.51 4.37 6.16
C PHE A 106 -7.86 2.92 5.77
N LEU A 107 -9.00 2.67 5.13
CA LEU A 107 -9.37 1.31 4.66
C LEU A 107 -8.35 0.67 3.71
N LEU A 108 -7.47 1.44 3.09
CA LEU A 108 -6.39 0.94 2.23
C LEU A 108 -5.20 0.39 3.03
N ALA A 109 -5.05 0.77 4.29
CA ALA A 109 -3.94 0.36 5.17
C ALA A 109 -4.27 -0.94 5.92
N HIS A 110 -3.27 -1.78 6.18
CA HIS A 110 -3.43 -3.07 6.85
C HIS A 110 -4.22 -3.01 8.17
N ASP A 111 -3.95 -2.00 9.00
CA ASP A 111 -4.62 -1.78 10.29
C ASP A 111 -5.39 -0.46 10.34
N GLY A 112 -5.88 -0.02 9.17
CA GLY A 112 -6.52 1.28 9.07
C GLY A 112 -7.85 1.38 9.82
N HIS A 113 -8.58 0.27 9.98
CA HIS A 113 -9.80 0.25 10.78
C HIS A 113 -9.54 0.60 12.24
N ALA A 114 -8.53 0.01 12.87
CA ALA A 114 -8.18 0.31 14.25
C ALA A 114 -7.63 1.73 14.38
N GLN A 115 -6.75 2.15 13.45
CA GLN A 115 -6.19 3.51 13.44
C GLN A 115 -7.28 4.58 13.29
N PHE A 116 -8.29 4.34 12.44
CA PHE A 116 -9.40 5.29 12.27
C PHE A 116 -10.29 5.33 13.52
N ALA A 117 -10.56 4.18 14.14
CA ALA A 117 -11.30 4.13 15.41
C ALA A 117 -10.57 4.92 16.52
N GLN A 118 -9.25 4.74 16.63
CA GLN A 118 -8.41 5.51 17.56
C GLN A 118 -8.44 7.02 17.26
N LEU A 119 -8.40 7.43 15.99
CA LEU A 119 -8.54 8.84 15.61
C LEU A 119 -9.89 9.41 16.07
N LEU A 120 -10.98 8.67 15.86
CA LEU A 120 -12.31 9.10 16.31
C LEU A 120 -12.40 9.21 17.84
N ASP A 121 -11.81 8.27 18.57
CA ASP A 121 -11.80 8.31 20.03
C ASP A 121 -10.94 9.46 20.58
N ASN A 122 -9.76 9.69 20.00
CA ASN A 122 -8.93 10.85 20.30
C ASN A 122 -9.66 12.17 20.05
N MET A 123 -10.42 12.26 18.95
CA MET A 123 -11.26 13.41 18.65
C MET A 123 -12.39 13.59 19.69
N LYS A 124 -13.09 12.51 20.08
CA LYS A 124 -14.14 12.57 21.10
C LYS A 124 -13.59 13.06 22.44
N LEU A 125 -12.37 12.64 22.80
CA LEU A 125 -11.68 13.08 24.00
C LEU A 125 -11.30 14.56 23.94
N ALA A 126 -10.64 14.98 22.85
CA ALA A 126 -10.19 16.36 22.66
C ALA A 126 -11.35 17.37 22.55
N TYR A 127 -12.54 16.91 22.13
CA TYR A 127 -13.71 17.74 21.90
C TYR A 127 -14.93 17.35 22.75
N LYS A 128 -14.67 16.85 23.96
CA LYS A 128 -15.68 16.47 24.94
C LYS A 128 -16.58 17.67 25.27
N GLY A 129 -17.88 17.52 25.05
CA GLY A 129 -18.90 18.54 25.35
C GLY A 129 -19.66 19.09 24.14
N LYS A 130 -19.13 18.96 22.91
CA LYS A 130 -19.86 19.39 21.69
C LYS A 130 -20.86 18.33 21.22
N LYS A 131 -22.03 18.30 21.88
CA LYS A 131 -23.10 17.30 21.63
C LYS A 131 -23.47 17.14 20.15
N LYS A 132 -23.64 18.25 19.42
CA LYS A 132 -24.05 18.22 18.01
C LYS A 132 -23.00 17.59 17.08
N LEU A 133 -21.71 17.90 17.28
CA LEU A 133 -20.64 17.30 16.48
C LEU A 133 -20.48 15.81 16.82
N MET A 134 -20.48 15.45 18.11
CA MET A 134 -20.36 14.07 18.55
C MET A 134 -21.54 13.20 18.09
N PHE A 135 -22.74 13.77 18.03
CA PHE A 135 -23.92 13.11 17.45
C PHE A 135 -23.70 12.79 15.97
N LEU A 136 -23.28 13.76 15.16
CA LEU A 136 -23.04 13.55 13.72
C LEU A 136 -21.93 12.52 13.46
N VAL A 137 -20.86 12.56 14.24
CA VAL A 137 -19.78 11.57 14.17
C VAL A 137 -20.31 10.18 14.50
N LYS A 138 -21.09 10.04 15.57
CA LYS A 138 -21.68 8.76 15.97
C LYS A 138 -22.68 8.25 14.93
N GLU A 139 -23.51 9.11 14.36
CA GLU A 139 -24.48 8.74 13.33
C GLU A 139 -23.80 8.19 12.07
N ARG A 140 -22.63 8.73 11.71
CA ARG A 140 -21.92 8.35 10.47
C ARG A 140 -20.89 7.24 10.63
N PHE A 141 -20.27 7.11 11.81
CA PHE A 141 -19.11 6.25 12.03
C PHE A 141 -19.18 5.40 13.31
N GLY A 142 -20.21 5.55 14.13
CA GLY A 142 -20.38 4.86 15.41
C GLY A 142 -21.30 3.66 15.38
#